data_AF-A0A4P7RX33-F1
#
_entry.id   AF-A0A4P7RX33-F1
#
_cell.length_a   1.000
_cell.length_b   1.000
_cell.length_c   1.000
_cell.angle_alpha   90.00
_cell.angle_beta   90.00
_cell.angle_gamma   90.00
#
_symmetry.space_group_name_H-M   'P 1'
#
loop_
_entity.id
_entity.type
_entity.pdbx_description
1 polymer ?
#
loop_
_entity_poly.entity_id
_entity_poly.type
_entity_poly.pdbx_seq_one_letter_code
_entity_poly.pdbx_strand_id
1 'polypeptide(L)'
;MTTGLERVARALCELDAHPPDATMDGKPLWWDYLPEAWAAIMALREPDPGMVGAGARKAGEGPSEDVGGIFRAMIDAAMEGHSGAPPAGA
;
A
#
# COMPACT_ATOMS: atom_id res chain seq x y z
N MET A 1 -7.79 14.39 -7.70
CA MET A 1 -7.56 12.98 -7.31
C MET A 1 -6.07 12.75 -7.31
N THR A 2 -5.49 12.34 -6.19
CA THR A 2 -4.06 11.98 -6.13
C THR A 2 -3.88 10.55 -6.62
N THR A 3 -2.80 10.28 -7.35
CA THR A 3 -2.54 8.95 -7.89
C THR A 3 -2.19 7.97 -6.76
N GLY A 4 -2.27 6.66 -7.01
CA GLY A 4 -1.79 5.66 -6.04
C GLY A 4 -0.31 5.88 -5.67
N LEU A 5 0.51 6.24 -6.65
CA LEU A 5 1.92 6.55 -6.47
C LEU A 5 2.14 7.75 -5.55
N GLU A 6 1.40 8.84 -5.75
CA GLU A 6 1.47 10.02 -4.87
C GLU A 6 1.04 9.68 -3.43
N ARG A 7 -0.03 8.90 -3.25
CA ARG A 7 -0.47 8.49 -1.90
C ARG A 7 0.61 7.70 -1.16
N VAL A 8 1.29 6.78 -1.85
CA VAL A 8 2.38 6.00 -1.24
C VAL A 8 3.59 6.89 -0.96
N ALA A 9 3.99 7.76 -1.89
CA ALA A 9 5.12 8.66 -1.68
C ALA A 9 4.90 9.64 -0.51
N ARG A 10 3.69 10.19 -0.37
CA ARG A 10 3.31 11.02 0.79
C ARG A 10 3.37 10.22 2.09
N ALA A 11 2.89 8.98 2.11
CA ALA A 11 2.94 8.13 3.30
C ALA A 11 4.39 7.78 3.71
N LEU A 12 5.29 7.54 2.75
CA LEU A 12 6.71 7.34 3.03
C LEU A 12 7.38 8.62 3.57
N CYS A 13 7.01 9.78 3.05
CA CYS A 13 7.48 11.07 3.56
C CYS A 13 7.04 11.29 5.02
N GLU A 14 5.78 10.98 5.35
CA GLU A 14 5.27 11.03 6.73
C GLU A 14 5.97 10.02 7.66
N LEU A 15 6.28 8.81 7.16
CA LEU A 15 7.02 7.79 7.91
C LEU A 15 8.40 8.30 8.37
N ASP A 16 9.06 9.10 7.53
CA ASP A 16 10.35 9.72 7.82
C ASP A 16 10.24 11.05 8.61
N ALA A 17 9.05 11.37 9.11
CA ALA A 17 8.74 12.63 9.80
C ALA A 17 8.98 13.89 8.95
N HIS A 18 8.96 13.76 7.63
CA HIS A 18 9.02 14.87 6.69
C HIS A 18 7.59 15.32 6.31
N PRO A 19 7.25 16.62 6.42
CA PRO A 19 5.94 17.09 5.99
C PRO A 19 5.82 16.97 4.46
N PRO A 20 4.87 16.19 3.90
CA PRO A 20 4.85 15.90 2.46
C PRO A 20 4.71 17.14 1.57
N ASP A 21 3.88 18.08 2.00
CA ASP A 21 3.60 19.33 1.29
C ASP A 21 4.62 20.44 1.61
N ALA A 22 5.61 20.21 2.50
CA ALA A 22 6.70 21.15 2.66
C ALA A 22 7.56 21.16 1.39
N THR A 23 8.07 22.34 1.06
CA THR A 23 8.81 22.58 -0.18
C THR A 23 10.29 22.76 0.10
N MET A 24 11.13 22.03 -0.62
CA MET A 24 12.59 22.19 -0.63
C MET A 24 13.05 22.24 -2.09
N ASP A 25 13.95 23.18 -2.43
CA ASP A 25 14.42 23.42 -3.80
C ASP A 25 13.30 23.59 -4.85
N GLY A 26 12.16 24.15 -4.43
CA GLY A 26 11.02 24.42 -5.32
C GLY A 26 10.13 23.22 -5.63
N LYS A 27 10.34 22.06 -5.01
CA LYS A 27 9.47 20.87 -5.12
C LYS A 27 8.92 20.42 -3.75
N PRO A 28 7.73 19.81 -3.69
CA PRO A 28 7.25 19.14 -2.48
C PRO A 28 8.18 18.00 -2.08
N LEU A 29 8.42 17.82 -0.78
CA LEU A 29 9.32 16.78 -0.27
C LEU A 29 8.90 15.37 -0.69
N TRP A 30 7.60 15.10 -0.83
CA TRP A 30 7.13 13.77 -1.27
C TRP A 30 7.64 13.36 -2.66
N TRP A 31 8.09 14.30 -3.51
CA TRP A 31 8.64 13.99 -4.84
C TRP A 31 9.92 13.16 -4.74
N ASP A 32 10.70 13.33 -3.67
CA ASP A 32 11.93 12.58 -3.44
C ASP A 32 11.68 11.11 -3.07
N TYR A 33 10.45 10.79 -2.67
CA TYR A 33 9.98 9.45 -2.32
C TYR A 33 9.31 8.70 -3.48
N LEU A 34 9.24 9.31 -4.67
CA LEU A 34 8.65 8.68 -5.85
C LEU A 34 9.35 7.36 -6.26
N PRO A 35 10.69 7.23 -6.23
CA PRO A 35 11.37 5.98 -6.54
C PRO A 35 10.99 4.83 -5.60
N GLU A 36 10.97 5.09 -4.29
CA GLU A 36 10.62 4.13 -3.24
C GLU A 36 9.15 3.72 -3.34
N ALA A 37 8.27 4.70 -3.55
CA ALA A 37 6.84 4.46 -3.75
C ALA A 37 6.59 3.59 -4.99
N TRP A 38 7.31 3.84 -6.08
CA TRP A 38 7.25 3.03 -7.29
C TRP A 38 7.69 1.59 -7.02
N ALA A 39 8.83 1.41 -6.35
CA ALA A 39 9.34 0.08 -6.01
C ALA A 39 8.36 -0.71 -5.13
N ALA A 40 7.77 -0.07 -4.12
CA ALA A 40 6.78 -0.69 -3.24
C ALA A 40 5.52 -1.14 -4.00
N ILE A 41 4.96 -0.28 -4.87
CA ILE A 41 3.78 -0.63 -5.68
C ILE A 41 4.11 -1.76 -6.65
N MET A 42 5.29 -1.71 -7.30
CA MET A 42 5.71 -2.74 -8.24
C MET A 42 5.93 -4.09 -7.55
N ALA A 43 6.41 -4.12 -6.31
CA ALA A 43 6.56 -5.35 -5.53
C ALA A 43 5.20 -5.97 -5.21
N LEU A 44 4.18 -5.16 -4.90
CA LEU A 44 2.80 -5.60 -4.62
C LEU A 44 1.97 -5.91 -5.87
N ARG A 45 2.51 -5.65 -7.07
CA ARG A 45 1.78 -5.87 -8.34
C ARG A 45 1.40 -7.33 -8.55
N GLU A 46 2.25 -8.25 -8.11
CA GLU A 46 1.99 -9.69 -8.20
C GLU A 46 1.41 -10.18 -6.86
N PRO A 47 0.12 -10.56 -6.80
CA PRO A 47 -0.50 -10.99 -5.55
C PRO A 47 -0.07 -12.41 -5.15
N ASP A 48 0.06 -12.65 -3.85
CA ASP A 48 0.25 -14.00 -3.32
C ASP A 48 -1.08 -14.79 -3.23
N PRO A 49 -1.05 -16.12 -2.96
CA PRO A 49 -2.27 -16.92 -2.87
C PRO A 49 -3.28 -16.45 -1.81
N GLY A 50 -2.82 -15.86 -0.71
CA GLY A 50 -3.67 -15.31 0.34
C GLY A 50 -4.42 -14.08 -0.15
N MET A 51 -3.73 -13.17 -0.84
CA MET A 51 -4.32 -12.00 -1.50
C MET A 51 -5.38 -12.44 -2.52
N VAL A 52 -5.05 -13.39 -3.41
CA VAL A 52 -5.98 -13.92 -4.42
C VAL A 52 -7.23 -14.53 -3.77
N GLY A 53 -7.04 -15.34 -2.72
CA GLY A 53 -8.14 -15.95 -1.97
C GLY A 53 -9.06 -14.93 -1.31
N ALA A 54 -8.50 -13.86 -0.73
CA ALA A 54 -9.27 -12.78 -0.13
C ALA A 54 -10.10 -12.02 -1.17
N GLY A 55 -9.51 -11.71 -2.34
CA GLY A 55 -10.22 -11.09 -3.46
C GLY A 55 -11.37 -11.95 -3.99
N ALA A 56 -11.13 -13.25 -4.18
CA ALA A 56 -12.16 -14.19 -4.66
C ALA A 56 -13.34 -14.32 -3.69
N ARG A 57 -13.06 -14.41 -2.38
CA ARG A 57 -14.11 -14.41 -1.34
C ARG A 57 -14.93 -13.13 -1.41
N LYS A 58 -14.27 -11.96 -1.47
CA LYS A 58 -14.96 -10.66 -1.53
C LYS A 58 -15.83 -10.53 -2.77
N ALA A 59 -15.37 -11.03 -3.91
CA ALA A 59 -16.14 -11.04 -5.15
C ALA A 59 -17.40 -11.92 -5.08
N GLY A 60 -17.41 -12.96 -4.24
CA GLY A 60 -18.56 -13.84 -4.03
C GLY A 60 -19.62 -13.32 -3.04
N GLU A 61 -19.30 -12.30 -2.23
CA GLU A 61 -20.18 -11.78 -1.16
C GLU A 61 -21.17 -10.71 -1.62
N GLY A 62 -20.96 -10.09 -2.79
CA GLY A 62 -21.71 -8.91 -3.21
C GLY A 62 -21.90 -8.80 -4.72
N PRO A 63 -22.41 -7.65 -5.21
CA PRO A 63 -22.47 -7.38 -6.65
C PRO A 63 -21.05 -7.46 -7.23
N SER A 64 -20.90 -8.09 -8.39
CA SER A 64 -19.63 -8.28 -9.08
C SER A 64 -18.87 -6.99 -9.46
N GLU A 65 -19.49 -5.83 -9.21
CA GLU A 65 -19.02 -4.50 -9.62
C GLU A 65 -18.23 -3.75 -8.53
N ASP A 66 -18.17 -4.25 -7.28
CA ASP A 66 -17.36 -3.64 -6.20
C ASP A 66 -15.86 -3.98 -6.32
N VAL A 67 -15.25 -3.56 -7.42
CA VAL A 67 -13.82 -3.73 -7.68
C VAL A 67 -12.96 -3.06 -6.59
N GLY A 68 -13.44 -1.94 -6.04
CA GLY A 68 -12.77 -1.24 -4.95
C GLY A 68 -12.72 -2.05 -3.66
N GLY A 69 -13.82 -2.72 -3.31
CA GLY A 69 -13.89 -3.64 -2.17
C GLY A 69 -13.02 -4.87 -2.36
N ILE A 70 -13.01 -5.45 -3.55
CA ILE A 70 -12.15 -6.60 -3.89
C ILE A 70 -10.67 -6.22 -3.75
N PHE A 71 -10.25 -5.08 -4.33
CA PHE A 71 -8.88 -4.61 -4.21
C PHE A 71 -8.47 -4.37 -2.75
N ARG A 72 -9.34 -3.75 -1.94
CA ARG A 72 -9.06 -3.51 -0.51
C ARG A 72 -8.85 -4.83 0.24
N ALA A 73 -9.71 -5.82 0.01
CA ALA A 73 -9.58 -7.14 0.65
C ALA A 73 -8.25 -7.83 0.30
N MET A 74 -7.75 -7.68 -0.93
CA MET A 74 -6.45 -8.20 -1.34
C MET A 74 -5.29 -7.50 -0.60
N ILE A 75 -5.34 -6.17 -0.47
CA ILE A 75 -4.32 -5.40 0.24
C ILE A 75 -4.34 -5.71 1.75
N ASP A 76 -5.52 -5.82 2.36
CA ASP A 76 -5.65 -6.15 3.77
C ASP A 76 -5.00 -7.51 4.07
N ALA A 77 -5.23 -8.51 3.22
CA ALA A 77 -4.58 -9.83 3.34
C ALA A 77 -3.04 -9.77 3.23
N ALA A 78 -2.50 -8.90 2.36
CA ALA A 78 -1.05 -8.70 2.26
C ALA A 78 -0.43 -8.17 3.57
N MET A 79 -1.19 -7.37 4.33
CA MET A 79 -0.73 -6.78 5.59
C MET A 79 -0.85 -7.76 6.77
N GLU A 80 -1.76 -8.73 6.72
CA GLU A 80 -1.96 -9.74 7.78
C GLU A 80 -0.76 -10.70 7.94
N GLY A 81 0.05 -10.90 6.88
CA GLY A 81 1.29 -11.68 6.91
C GLY A 81 2.39 -11.14 7.84
N HIS A 82 2.24 -9.90 8.33
CA HIS A 82 3.14 -9.29 9.32
C HIS A 82 2.80 -9.65 10.78
N SER A 83 1.71 -10.38 11.05
CA SER A 83 1.33 -10.79 12.43
C SER A 83 2.22 -11.89 13.03
N GLY A 84 3.29 -12.30 12.35
CA GLY A 84 4.35 -13.15 12.89
C GLY A 84 5.48 -12.32 13.53
N ALA A 85 5.23 -11.67 14.66
CA ALA A 85 6.30 -11.13 15.49
C ALA A 85 7.22 -12.27 15.97
N PRO A 86 8.56 -12.14 15.95
CA PRO A 86 9.43 -13.11 16.61
C PRO A 86 9.16 -13.10 18.13
N PRO A 87 9.27 -14.24 18.85
CA PRO A 87 9.12 -14.23 20.29
C PRO A 87 10.19 -13.32 20.90
N ALA A 88 9.75 -12.32 21.66
CA ALA A 88 10.62 -11.55 22.53
C ALA A 88 11.23 -12.51 23.55
N GLY A 89 12.51 -12.81 23.41
CA GLY A 89 13.31 -13.55 24.38
C GLY A 89 13.80 -14.91 23.86
N ALA A 90 15.04 -14.91 23.39
CA ALA A 90 15.97 -16.02 23.54
C ALA A 90 17.33 -15.41 23.92
#